data_AF-A0A920AC03-F1
#
_entry.id   AF-A0A920AC03-F1
#
_cell.length_a   1.000
_cell.length_b   1.000
_cell.length_c   1.000
_cell.angle_alpha   90.00
_cell.angle_beta   90.00
_cell.angle_gamma   90.00
#
_symmetry.space_group_name_H-M   'P 1'
#
loop_
_entity.id
_entity.type
_entity.pdbx_description
1 polymer ?
#
loop_
_entity_poly.entity_id
_entity_poly.type
_entity_poly.pdbx_seq_one_letter_code
_entity_poly.pdbx_strand_id
1 'polypeptide(L)' 'MAKHPEALFYGQDVGHRLGGVFREAATLAQKFGNDRVYNTPIQEALLLALQ' A
#
# COMPACT_ATOMS: atom_id res chain seq x y z
N MET A 1 -6.79 -5.95 9.94
CA MET A 1 -5.79 -5.25 10.76
C MET A 1 -6.19 -5.17 12.24
N ALA A 2 -7.46 -4.96 12.58
CA ALA A 2 -7.92 -4.87 13.98
C ALA A 2 -7.70 -6.15 14.81
N LYS A 3 -7.94 -7.35 14.24
CA LYS A 3 -7.74 -8.63 14.94
C LYS A 3 -6.29 -9.14 14.95
N HIS A 4 -5.46 -8.58 14.08
CA HIS A 4 -4.09 -9.02 13.78
C HIS A 4 -3.17 -7.80 13.77
N PRO A 5 -2.61 -7.41 14.93
CA PRO A 5 -1.71 -6.25 15.06
C PRO A 5 -0.48 -6.34 14.15
N GLU A 6 -0.04 -7.56 13.83
CA GLU A 6 1.09 -7.88 12.96
C GLU A 6 0.81 -7.70 11.47
N ALA A 7 -0.46 -7.61 11.06
CA ALA A 7 -0.81 -7.51 9.65
C ALA A 7 -0.35 -6.18 9.04
N LEU A 8 0.25 -6.24 7.85
CA LEU A 8 0.71 -5.10 7.05
C LEU A 8 -0.02 -5.09 5.70
N PHE A 9 -0.28 -3.90 5.17
CA PHE A 9 -0.86 -3.70 3.84
C PHE A 9 0.09 -2.84 3.00
N TYR A 10 0.66 -3.41 1.94
CA TYR A 10 1.65 -2.74 1.12
C TYR A 10 1.47 -3.13 -0.35
N GLY A 11 1.87 -2.24 -1.24
CA GLY A 11 1.71 -2.41 -2.68
C GLY A 11 2.00 -1.13 -3.45
N GLN A 12 1.89 -1.18 -4.77
CA GLN A 12 2.03 0.02 -5.59
C GLN A 12 0.74 0.84 -5.49
N ASP A 13 0.90 2.14 -5.28
CA ASP A 13 -0.17 3.14 -5.19
C ASP A 13 -1.13 3.03 -3.97
N VAL A 14 -0.97 2.07 -3.05
CA VAL A 14 -1.86 1.85 -1.89
C VAL A 14 -1.60 2.74 -0.66
N GLY A 15 -0.62 3.65 -0.70
CA GLY A 15 -0.26 4.51 0.44
C GLY A 15 -1.25 5.64 0.69
N HIS A 16 -1.26 6.19 1.91
CA HIS A 16 -2.23 7.20 2.39
C HIS A 16 -2.52 8.37 1.44
N ARG A 17 -1.54 8.81 0.65
CA ARG A 17 -1.70 9.96 -0.25
C ARG A 17 -2.52 9.64 -1.50
N LEU A 18 -2.41 8.43 -2.04
CA LEU A 18 -3.07 8.04 -3.28
C LEU A 18 -4.19 7.03 -2.99
N GLY A 19 -3.94 6.04 -2.13
CA GLY A 19 -4.92 5.09 -1.62
C GLY A 19 -5.39 4.06 -2.66
N GLY A 20 -4.67 3.94 -3.76
CA GLY A 20 -5.04 3.23 -4.98
C GLY A 20 -6.08 4.00 -5.79
N VAL A 21 -6.35 3.53 -7.00
CA VAL A 21 -7.39 4.07 -7.92
C VAL A 21 -8.75 4.23 -7.23
N PHE A 22 -9.09 3.33 -6.31
CA PHE A 22 -10.37 3.34 -5.57
C PHE A 22 -10.29 4.01 -4.20
N ARG A 23 -9.12 4.53 -3.79
CA ARG A 23 -8.85 5.26 -2.54
C ARG A 23 -9.15 4.52 -1.23
N GLU A 24 -9.52 3.24 -1.29
CA GLU A 24 -9.86 2.41 -0.13
C GLU A 24 -8.68 2.25 0.84
N ALA A 25 -7.46 2.21 0.30
CA ALA A 25 -6.26 2.07 1.10
C ALA A 25 -5.93 3.34 1.90
N ALA A 26 -6.39 4.53 1.45
CA ALA A 26 -6.27 5.76 2.24
C ALA A 26 -7.15 5.71 3.50
N THR A 27 -8.36 5.14 3.38
CA THR A 27 -9.25 4.92 4.53
C THR A 27 -8.66 3.91 5.51
N LEU A 28 -7.99 2.87 5.02
CA LEU A 28 -7.27 1.90 5.86
C LEU A 28 -6.08 2.54 6.57
N ALA A 29 -5.31 3.39 5.88
CA ALA A 29 -4.19 4.12 6.46
C ALA A 29 -4.64 5.11 7.55
N GLN A 30 -5.75 5.83 7.33
CA GLN A 30 -6.36 6.67 8.37
C GLN A 30 -6.78 5.88 9.61
N LYS A 31 -7.27 4.65 9.42
CA LYS A 31 -7.79 3.83 10.51
C LYS A 31 -6.71 3.04 11.26
N PHE A 32 -5.63 2.65 10.58
CA PHE A 32 -4.64 1.70 11.10
C PHE A 32 -3.19 2.18 11.05
N GLY A 33 -2.94 3.41 10.60
CA GLY A 33 -1.62 4.03 10.57
C GLY A 33 -0.89 3.84 9.24
N ASN A 34 -0.08 4.84 8.87
CA ASN A 34 0.74 4.83 7.65
C ASN A 34 1.91 3.86 7.75
N ASP A 35 2.34 3.57 8.96
CA ASP A 35 3.33 2.58 9.37
C ASP A 35 2.89 1.14 9.05
N ARG A 36 1.58 0.91 8.89
CA ARG A 36 1.02 -0.39 8.53
C ARG A 36 0.39 -0.43 7.14
N VAL A 37 0.24 0.73 6.50
CA VAL A 37 -0.35 0.90 5.17
C VAL A 37 0.54 1.84 4.33
N TYR A 38 1.43 1.27 3.51
CA TYR A 38 2.44 2.04 2.79
C TYR A 38 2.66 1.59 1.35
N ASN A 39 3.14 2.53 0.54
CA ASN A 39 3.54 2.25 -0.83
C ASN A 39 4.84 1.44 -0.86
N THR A 40 4.85 0.37 -1.63
CA THR A 40 6.11 -0.20 -2.09
C THR A 40 6.68 0.65 -3.22
N PRO A 41 8.02 0.66 -3.40
CA PRO A 41 8.64 1.27 -4.57
C PRO A 41 8.02 0.72 -5.86
N ILE A 42 7.82 1.60 -6.84
CA ILE A 42 7.41 1.20 -8.18
C ILE A 42 8.61 0.47 -8.81
N GLN A 43 8.46 -0.85 -8.99
CA GLN A 43 9.43 -1.71 -9.69
C GLN A 43 8.89 -2.16 -11.05
N GLU A 44 8.09 -1.32 -11.72
CA GLU A 44 7.61 -1.59 -13.09
C GLU A 44 8.78 -1.74 -14.08
N ALA A 45 9.91 -1.07 -13.83
CA ALA A 45 11.14 -1.26 -14.60
C ALA A 45 11.68 -2.71 -14.55
N LEU A 46 11.42 -3.46 -13.48
CA LEU A 46 11.80 -4.87 -13.37
C LEU A 46 10.90 -5.79 -14.23
N LEU A 47 9.68 -5.36 -14.52
CA LEU A 47 8.72 -6.10 -15.35
C LEU A 47 9.10 -6.03 -16.85
N LEU A 48 9.64 -4.88 -17.30
CA LEU A 48 10.09 -4.68 -18.68
C LEU A 48 11.54 -5.10 -18.92
N ALA A 49 12.40 -5.11 -17.89
CA ALA A 49 13.81 -5.49 -18.00
C ALA A 49 14.07 -7.00 -18.07
N LEU A 50 13.03 -7.84 -17.99
CA LEU A 50 13.10 -9.30 -18.14
C LEU A 50 12.71 -9.77 -19.56
N GLN A 51 12.78 -8.89 -20.57
CA GLN A 51 12.51 -9.22 -21.97
C GLN A 51 13.81 -9.40 -22.76
#